data_AF-A0A240UE23-F1
#
_entry.id   AF-A0A240UE23-F1
#
_cell.length_a   1.000
_cell.length_b   1.000
_cell.length_c   1.000
_cell.angle_alpha   90.00
_cell.angle_beta   90.00
_cell.angle_gamma   90.00
#
_symmetry.space_group_name_H-M   'P 1'
#
loop_
_entity.id
_entity.type
_entity.pdbx_description
1 polymer ?
#
loop_
_entity_poly.entity_id
_entity_poly.type
_entity_poly.pdbx_seq_one_letter_code
_entity_poly.pdbx_strand_id
1 'polypeptide(L)' 'MQAIIQSTPAYELHADLTRTEQHGHSFKLISFVPTARRPEQQVKFQGQFTDAELRSLRDLIDQALEVRA' A
#
# COMPACT_ATOMS: atom_id res chain seq x y z
N MET A 1 0.41 3.86 -9.60
CA MET A 1 1.15 2.58 -9.65
C MET A 1 0.57 1.71 -8.56
N GLN A 2 0.21 0.47 -8.86
CA GLN A 2 -0.45 -0.43 -7.90
C GLN A 2 0.41 -1.67 -7.66
N ALA A 3 0.48 -2.11 -6.40
CA ALA A 3 1.17 -3.33 -5.99
C ALA A 3 0.31 -4.12 -4.99
N ILE A 4 0.42 -5.45 -5.02
CA ILE A 4 -0.20 -6.32 -4.02
C ILE A 4 0.80 -6.50 -2.88
N ILE A 5 0.45 -6.06 -1.68
CA ILE A 5 1.31 -6.15 -0.49
C ILE A 5 0.98 -7.35 0.39
N GLN A 6 -0.23 -7.91 0.25
CA GLN A 6 -0.62 -9.16 0.88
C GLN A 6 -1.63 -9.87 -0.01
N SER A 7 -1.44 -11.17 -0.25
CA SER A 7 -2.40 -12.01 -0.97
C SER A 7 -2.55 -13.34 -0.24
N THR A 8 -3.79 -13.67 0.13
CA THR A 8 -4.19 -14.92 0.74
C THR A 8 -5.49 -15.39 0.09
N PRO A 9 -5.89 -16.66 0.23
CA PRO A 9 -7.12 -17.17 -0.40
C PRO A 9 -8.41 -16.41 -0.02
N ALA A 10 -8.43 -15.70 1.11
CA ALA A 10 -9.61 -14.99 1.61
C ALA A 10 -9.44 -13.46 1.69
N TYR A 11 -8.26 -12.94 1.37
CA TYR A 11 -7.94 -11.53 1.58
C TYR A 11 -6.79 -11.07 0.70
N GLU A 12 -6.96 -9.89 0.10
CA GLU A 12 -5.91 -9.16 -0.58
C GLU A 12 -5.79 -7.76 -0.01
N LEU A 13 -4.56 -7.26 0.03
CA LEU A 13 -4.26 -5.86 0.33
C LEU A 13 -3.39 -5.31 -0.79
N HIS A 14 -3.89 -4.24 -1.39
CA HIS A 14 -3.27 -3.51 -2.48
C HIS A 14 -2.76 -2.18 -1.94
N ALA A 15 -1.60 -1.75 -2.43
CA ALA A 15 -1.09 -0.40 -2.27
C ALA A 15 -1.21 0.30 -3.63
N ASP A 16 -1.80 1.50 -3.65
CA ASP A 16 -1.81 2.38 -4.82
C ASP A 16 -1.06 3.67 -4.48
N LEU A 17 -0.10 4.02 -5.33
CA LEU A 17 0.70 5.23 -5.23
C LEU A 17 0.57 6.02 -6.52
N THR A 18 -0.01 7.21 -6.45
CA THR A 18 -0.16 8.12 -7.58
C THR A 18 0.52 9.45 -7.28
N ARG A 19 1.47 9.85 -8.13
CA ARG A 19 2.10 11.18 -8.03
C ARG A 19 1.08 12.26 -8.35
N THR A 20 1.05 13.29 -7.52
CA THR A 20 0.23 14.49 -7.68
C THR A 20 1.17 15.67 -7.91
N GLU A 21 0.86 16.54 -8.88
CA GLU A 21 1.78 17.58 -9.31
C GLU A 21 2.07 18.64 -8.23
N GLN A 22 1.14 18.83 -7.29
CA GLN A 22 1.20 19.91 -6.29
C GLN A 22 1.48 19.42 -4.85
N HIS A 23 1.24 18.13 -4.55
CA HIS A 23 1.15 17.66 -3.16
C HIS A 23 1.94 16.36 -2.89
N GLY A 24 2.91 16.03 -3.74
CA GLY A 24 3.71 14.81 -3.59
C GLY A 24 2.95 13.59 -4.12
N HIS A 25 2.73 12.57 -3.29
CA HIS A 25 2.13 11.30 -3.71
C HIS A 25 0.87 10.98 -2.93
N SER A 26 -0.23 10.72 -3.64
CA SER A 26 -1.38 10.09 -3.03
C SER A 26 -1.09 8.61 -2.85
N PHE A 27 -1.08 8.18 -1.59
CA PHE A 27 -0.92 6.78 -1.21
C PHE A 27 -2.24 6.24 -0.67
N LYS A 28 -2.62 5.03 -1.09
CA LYS A 28 -3.82 4.34 -0.63
C LYS A 28 -3.50 2.88 -0.31
N LEU A 29 -4.12 2.38 0.76
CA LEU A 29 -4.22 0.94 1.02
C LEU A 29 -5.65 0.50 0.78
N ILE A 30 -5.82 -0.50 -0.07
CA ILE A 30 -7.11 -0.99 -0.55
C ILE A 30 -7.19 -2.48 -0.24
N SER A 31 -8.10 -2.86 0.66
CA SER A 31 -8.37 -4.26 0.94
C SER A 31 -9.43 -4.81 -0.01
N PHE A 32 -9.35 -6.10 -0.29
CA PHE A 32 -10.38 -6.84 -1.01
C PHE A 32 -10.60 -8.20 -0.35
N VAL A 33 -11.87 -8.57 -0.13
CA VAL A 33 -12.26 -9.84 0.50
C VAL A 33 -13.07 -10.65 -0.52
N PRO A 34 -12.44 -11.55 -1.29
CA PRO A 34 -13.12 -12.31 -2.35
C PRO A 34 -14.22 -13.23 -1.82
N THR A 35 -14.14 -13.65 -0.55
CA THR A 35 -15.10 -14.56 0.09
C THR A 35 -16.27 -13.84 0.75
N ALA A 36 -16.31 -12.50 0.72
CA ALA A 36 -17.41 -11.74 1.27
C ALA A 36 -18.70 -12.00 0.50
N ARG A 37 -19.86 -11.83 1.16
CA ARG A 37 -21.18 -11.92 0.50
C ARG A 37 -21.31 -10.97 -0.68
N ARG A 38 -20.61 -9.83 -0.63
CA ARG A 38 -20.47 -8.84 -1.70
C ARG A 38 -18.99 -8.42 -1.74
N PRO A 39 -18.16 -9.06 -2.58
CA PRO A 39 -16.76 -8.69 -2.70
C PRO A 39 -16.63 -7.29 -3.30
N GLU A 40 -15.93 -6.41 -2.58
CA GLU A 40 -15.71 -5.03 -3.00
C GLU A 40 -14.35 -4.55 -2.51
N GLN A 41 -13.78 -3.60 -3.24
CA GLN A 41 -12.57 -2.92 -2.80
C GLN A 41 -12.93 -1.89 -1.74
N GLN A 42 -12.17 -1.87 -0.65
CA GLN A 42 -12.37 -0.93 0.45
C GLN A 42 -11.06 -0.21 0.75
N VAL A 43 -11.08 1.12 0.67
CA VAL A 43 -9.95 1.95 1.10
C VAL A 43 -9.85 1.88 2.62
N LYS A 44 -8.74 1.36 3.12
CA LYS A 44 -8.45 1.26 4.56
C LYS A 44 -7.60 2.41 5.06
N PHE A 45 -6.78 2.97 4.18
CA PHE A 45 -5.95 4.12 4.48
C PHE A 45 -5.76 4.96 3.22
N GLN A 46 -5.73 6.28 3.40
CA GLN A 46 -5.37 7.22 2.35
C GLN A 46 -4.58 8.38 2.97
N GLY A 47 -3.49 8.77 2.32
CA GLY A 47 -2.68 9.91 2.74
C GLY A 47 -1.93 10.56 1.58
N GLN A 48 -1.36 11.72 1.86
CA GLN A 48 -0.40 12.38 0.99
C GLN A 48 1.00 12.23 1.59
N PHE A 49 1.95 11.83 0.77
CA PHE A 49 3.33 11.57 1.16
C PHE A 49 4.27 12.38 0.29
N THR A 50 5.25 13.01 0.92
CA THR A 50 6.40 13.59 0.24
C THR A 50 7.36 12.50 -0.22
N ASP A 51 8.29 12.86 -1.10
CA ASP A 51 9.36 11.95 -1.51
C ASP A 51 10.21 11.48 -0.32
N ALA A 52 10.41 12.33 0.70
CA ALA A 52 11.19 12.01 1.89
C ALA A 52 10.49 10.97 2.77
N GLU A 53 9.17 11.07 2.93
CA GLU A 53 8.38 10.10 3.69
C GLU A 53 8.29 8.76 2.97
N LEU A 54 8.16 8.74 1.64
CA LEU A 54 8.21 7.50 0.88
C LEU A 54 9.59 6.82 0.94
N ARG A 55 10.68 7.61 0.92
CA ARG A 55 12.02 7.09 1.15
C ARG A 55 12.14 6.48 2.55
N SER A 56 11.63 7.16 3.58
CA SER A 56 11.63 6.65 4.94
C SER A 56 10.84 5.34 5.09
N LEU A 57 9.68 5.22 4.41
CA LEU A 57 8.90 3.98 4.38
C LEU A 57 9.67 2.85 3.69
N ARG A 58 10.35 3.15 2.57
CA ARG A 58 11.20 2.17 1.90
C ARG A 58 12.33 1.69 2.80
N ASP A 59 13.05 2.62 3.43
CA ASP A 59 14.20 2.28 4.29
C ASP A 59 13.78 1.38 5.47
N LEU A 60 12.58 1.62 6.03
CA LEU A 60 12.00 0.75 7.07
C LEU A 60 11.78 -0.68 6.56
N ILE A 61 11.25 -0.84 5.34
CA ILE A 61 11.01 -2.14 4.72
C ILE A 61 12.33 -2.83 4.41
N ASP A 62 13.27 -2.12 3.78
CA ASP A 62 14.59 -2.63 3.41
C ASP A 62 15.35 -3.13 4.66
N GLN A 63 15.36 -2.36 5.76
CA GLN A 63 15.94 -2.80 7.03
C GLN A 63 15.29 -4.08 7.58
N ALA A 64 13.97 -4.18 7.55
CA ALA A 64 13.27 -5.38 8.03
C ALA A 64 13.58 -6.64 7.20
N LEU A 65 13.92 -6.47 5.92
CA LEU A 65 14.32 -7.55 5.02
C LEU A 65 15.79 -7.94 5.21
N GLU A 66 16.68 -6.96 5.42
CA GLU A 66 18.11 -7.20 5.65
C GLU A 66 18.39 -7.90 6.99
N VAL A 67 17.61 -7.62 8.04
CA VAL A 67 17.75 -8.28 9.36
C VAL A 67 17.51 -9.81 9.30
N ARG A 68 16.95 -10.33 8.19
CA ARG A 68 16.70 -11.76 7.97
C ARG A 68 17.72 -12.45 7.04
N ALA A 69 18.72 -11.74 6.53
CA ALA A 69 19.81 -12.31 5.73
C ALA A 69 21.04 -12.63 6.60
#